data_AF-A0A2D0HMT3-F1
#
_entry.id   AF-A0A2D0HMT3-F1
#
_cell.length_a   1.000
_cell.length_b   1.000
_cell.length_c   1.000
_cell.angle_alpha   90.00
_cell.angle_beta   90.00
_cell.angle_gamma   90.00
#
_symmetry.space_group_name_H-M   'P 1'
#
loop_
_entity.id
_entity.type
_entity.pdbx_description
1 polymer ?
#
loop_
_entity_poly.entity_id
_entity_poly.type
_entity_poly.pdbx_seq_one_letter_code
_entity_poly.pdbx_strand_id
1 'polypeptide(L)' 'MGFTFEHDFANVEYEAEEFDNRLNTKGLHQVRRKVEFQPRLTILPPDLFTQYDALSFWKNPSNSLANVIVAQPVEAVSK' A
#
# COMPACT_ATOMS: atom_id res chain seq x y z
N MET A 1 22.43 21.35 -6.79
CA MET A 1 22.53 20.14 -7.62
C MET A 1 21.99 18.99 -6.78
N GLY A 2 20.76 18.55 -7.02
CA GLY A 2 20.16 17.45 -6.26
C GLY A 2 20.70 16.12 -6.78
N PHE A 3 21.23 15.28 -5.89
CA PHE A 3 21.57 13.91 -6.25
C PHE A 3 20.28 13.10 -6.30
N THR A 4 19.91 12.61 -7.48
CA THR A 4 18.96 11.51 -7.59
C THR A 4 19.71 10.25 -7.14
N PHE A 5 19.23 9.62 -6.06
CA PHE A 5 19.76 8.34 -5.62
C PHE A 5 19.22 7.24 -6.54
N GLU A 6 20.10 6.41 -7.07
CA GLU A 6 19.70 5.23 -7.85
C GLU A 6 19.23 4.14 -6.87
N HIS A 7 17.96 3.75 -6.98
CA HIS A 7 17.38 2.70 -6.13
C HIS A 7 17.48 1.34 -6.83
N ASP A 8 18.03 0.33 -6.14
CA ASP A 8 18.05 -1.06 -6.59
C ASP A 8 16.83 -1.82 -6.06
N PHE A 9 15.81 -1.95 -6.91
CA PHE A 9 14.56 -2.66 -6.60
C PHE A 9 14.67 -4.19 -6.70
N ALA A 10 15.80 -4.73 -7.19
CA ALA A 10 16.00 -6.16 -7.35
C ALA A 10 16.67 -6.81 -6.12
N ASN A 11 17.29 -6.01 -5.26
CA ASN A 11 18.13 -6.49 -4.16
C ASN A 11 17.83 -5.79 -2.83
N VAL A 12 16.56 -5.62 -2.46
CA VAL A 12 16.19 -5.08 -1.15
C VAL A 12 16.35 -6.14 -0.06
N GLU A 13 16.79 -5.74 1.14
CA GLU A 13 16.99 -6.65 2.25
C GLU A 13 16.52 -5.98 3.55
N TYR A 14 15.66 -6.68 4.28
CA TYR A 14 15.20 -6.26 5.60
C TYR A 14 14.58 -7.44 6.35
N GLU A 15 14.98 -7.57 7.62
CA GLU A 15 14.42 -8.50 8.59
C GLU A 15 14.39 -7.83 9.98
N ALA A 16 13.43 -8.22 10.82
CA ALA A 16 13.35 -7.77 12.21
C ALA A 16 13.40 -8.97 13.17
N GLU A 17 14.43 -9.81 13.03
CA GLU A 17 14.51 -11.11 13.70
C GLU A 17 14.33 -11.03 15.22
N GLU A 18 15.00 -10.09 15.90
CA GLU A 18 14.88 -9.95 17.35
C GLU A 18 13.44 -9.64 17.77
N PHE A 19 12.76 -8.74 17.04
CA PHE A 19 11.38 -8.36 17.31
C PHE A 19 10.43 -9.54 17.09
N ASP A 20 10.58 -10.23 15.97
CA ASP A 20 9.77 -11.38 15.61
C ASP A 20 9.94 -12.53 16.60
N ASN A 21 11.18 -12.80 17.02
CA ASN A 21 11.47 -13.87 17.97
C ASN A 21 10.86 -13.58 19.35
N ARG A 22 10.82 -12.32 19.79
CA ARG A 22 10.16 -11.91 21.05
C ARG A 22 8.66 -12.18 21.05
N LEU A 23 8.01 -12.20 19.88
CA LEU A 23 6.57 -12.45 19.73
C LEU A 23 6.25 -13.87 19.27
N ASN A 24 7.26 -14.74 19.10
CA ASN A 24 7.13 -16.05 18.48
C ASN A 24 6.51 -15.99 17.07
N THR A 25 6.84 -14.93 16.31
CA THR A 25 6.36 -14.66 14.95
C THR A 25 7.53 -14.65 13.95
N LYS A 26 8.41 -15.65 14.01
CA LYS A 26 9.64 -15.73 13.20
C LYS A 26 9.36 -15.45 11.71
N GLY A 27 10.03 -14.43 11.16
CA GLY A 27 9.98 -14.09 9.74
C GLY A 27 8.76 -13.28 9.31
N LEU A 28 7.92 -12.84 10.26
CA LEU A 28 6.74 -12.02 9.96
C LEU A 28 7.12 -10.69 9.28
N HIS A 29 8.28 -10.12 9.64
CA HIS A 29 8.78 -8.87 9.06
C HIS A 29 9.89 -9.08 8.01
N GLN A 30 9.99 -10.27 7.42
CA GLN A 30 10.93 -10.52 6.33
C GLN A 30 10.43 -9.89 5.03
N VAL A 31 11.24 -8.99 4.44
CA VAL A 31 10.95 -8.37 3.14
C VAL A 31 11.47 -9.25 2.00
N ARG A 32 10.67 -9.39 0.94
CA ARG A 32 11.09 -10.09 -0.28
C ARG A 32 12.12 -9.27 -1.04
N ARG A 33 13.10 -9.96 -1.63
CA ARG A 33 14.28 -9.34 -2.24
C ARG A 33 14.01 -8.47 -3.46
N LYS A 34 13.00 -8.83 -4.27
CA LYS A 34 12.61 -8.08 -5.47
C LYS A 34 11.29 -7.38 -5.26
N VAL A 35 11.25 -6.08 -5.54
CA VAL A 35 10.03 -5.27 -5.52
C VAL A 35 9.27 -5.51 -6.83
N GLU A 36 8.24 -6.34 -6.76
CA GLU A 36 7.36 -6.64 -7.88
C GLU A 36 5.92 -6.88 -7.41
N PHE A 37 4.95 -6.56 -8.28
CA PHE A 37 3.56 -6.91 -8.04
C PHE A 37 3.39 -8.42 -8.16
N GLN A 38 2.94 -9.07 -7.09
CA GLN A 38 2.56 -10.47 -7.11
C GLN A 38 1.05 -10.59 -6.87
N PRO A 39 0.27 -11.08 -7.85
CA PRO A 39 -1.16 -11.24 -7.69
C PRO A 39 -1.43 -12.24 -6.57
N ARG A 40 -2.16 -11.81 -5.54
CA ARG A 40 -2.65 -12.69 -4.47
C ARG A 40 -4.13 -12.92 -4.70
N LEU A 41 -4.52 -14.17 -4.87
CA LEU A 41 -5.92 -14.52 -4.80
C LEU A 41 -6.39 -14.32 -3.36
N THR A 42 -7.34 -13.41 -3.19
CA THR A 42 -7.97 -13.20 -1.89
C THR A 42 -8.81 -14.42 -1.50
N ILE A 43 -8.78 -14.76 -0.22
CA ILE A 43 -9.70 -15.76 0.35
C ILE A 43 -11.06 -15.14 0.72
N LEU A 44 -11.16 -13.81 0.66
CA LEU A 44 -12.38 -13.11 1.03
C LEU A 44 -13.46 -13.32 -0.06
N PRO A 45 -14.69 -13.67 0.33
CA PRO A 45 -15.82 -13.75 -0.57
C PRO A 45 -16.09 -12.44 -1.35
N PRO A 46 -16.54 -12.49 -2.62
CA PRO A 46 -16.80 -11.30 -3.44
C PRO A 46 -17.87 -10.34 -2.88
N ASP A 47 -18.83 -10.88 -2.13
CA ASP A 47 -19.89 -10.11 -1.46
C ASP A 47 -19.33 -9.22 -0.35
N LEU A 48 -18.29 -9.65 0.36
CA LEU A 48 -17.61 -8.78 1.35
C LEU A 48 -16.95 -7.57 0.68
N PHE A 49 -16.29 -7.77 -0.47
CA PHE A 49 -15.75 -6.64 -1.22
C PHE A 49 -16.86 -5.67 -1.63
N THR A 50 -17.98 -6.18 -2.14
CA THR A 50 -19.13 -5.37 -2.54
C THR A 50 -19.71 -4.58 -1.36
N GLN A 51 -19.90 -5.24 -0.21
CA GLN A 51 -20.47 -4.62 0.98
C GLN A 51 -19.63 -3.45 1.50
N TYR A 52 -18.30 -3.62 1.52
CA TYR A 52 -17.40 -2.62 2.10
C TYR A 52 -16.82 -1.64 1.08
N ASP A 53 -17.02 -1.84 -0.24
CA ASP A 53 -16.53 -0.91 -1.26
C ASP A 53 -17.04 0.52 -1.03
N ALA A 54 -18.30 0.66 -0.61
CA ALA A 54 -18.93 1.94 -0.30
C ALA A 54 -18.28 2.70 0.86
N LEU A 55 -17.51 2.01 1.71
CA LEU A 55 -16.76 2.61 2.82
C LEU A 55 -15.35 3.06 2.41
N SER A 56 -14.94 2.85 1.15
CA SER A 56 -13.64 3.27 0.63
C SER A 56 -13.55 4.80 0.57
N PHE A 57 -13.10 5.41 1.67
CA PHE A 57 -13.11 6.86 1.86
C PHE A 57 -12.31 7.64 0.79
N TRP A 58 -11.31 7.00 0.16
CA TRP A 58 -10.50 7.62 -0.89
C TRP A 58 -11.22 7.73 -2.24
N LYS A 59 -12.31 6.97 -2.45
CA LYS A 59 -13.15 7.07 -3.67
C LYS A 59 -14.17 8.20 -3.56
N ASN A 60 -14.72 8.41 -2.36
CA ASN A 60 -15.65 9.49 -2.07
C ASN A 60 -15.26 10.18 -0.75
N PRO A 61 -14.54 11.31 -0.81
CA PRO A 61 -14.09 12.01 0.37
C PRO A 61 -15.23 12.73 1.10
N SER A 62 -16.45 12.85 0.55
CA SER A 62 -17.56 13.59 1.17
C SER A 62 -18.01 13.03 2.52
N ASN A 63 -17.74 11.75 2.78
CA ASN A 63 -18.12 11.06 4.03
C ASN A 63 -16.96 10.91 5.03
N SER A 64 -15.82 11.60 4.81
CA SER A 64 -14.67 11.54 5.72
C SER A 64 -13.79 12.80 5.62
N LEU A 65 -12.82 12.95 6.51
CA LEU A 65 -11.80 14.01 6.40
C LEU A 65 -10.68 13.69 5.38
N ALA A 66 -10.89 12.70 4.50
CA ALA A 66 -9.89 12.29 3.53
C ALA A 66 -9.65 13.32 2.41
N ASN A 67 -10.53 14.32 2.27
CA ASN A 67 -10.33 15.46 1.38
C ASN A 67 -9.01 16.22 1.63
N VAL A 68 -8.36 16.01 2.78
CA VAL A 68 -7.06 16.59 3.12
C VAL A 68 -5.89 15.87 2.42
N ILE A 69 -6.01 14.58 2.11
CA ILE A 69 -4.90 13.75 1.60
C ILE A 69 -5.16 13.16 0.20
N VAL A 70 -6.41 13.21 -0.28
CA VAL A 70 -6.75 12.77 -1.63
C VAL A 70 -6.32 13.82 -2.64
N ALA A 71 -5.61 13.40 -3.69
CA ALA A 71 -5.25 14.27 -4.79
C ALA A 71 -6.52 14.84 -5.44
N GLN A 72 -6.66 16.16 -5.43
CA GLN A 72 -7.78 16.84 -6.06
C GLN A 72 -7.64 16.66 -7.58
N PRO A 73 -8.72 16.26 -8.29
CA PRO A 73 -8.67 16.24 -9.75
C PRO A 73 -8.32 17.64 -10.22
N VAL A 74 -7.24 17.75 -11.00
CA VAL A 74 -6.93 18.99 -11.71
C VAL A 74 -8.07 19.25 -12.68
N GLU A 75 -8.77 20.38 -12.50
CA GLU A 75 -9.82 20.77 -13.44
C GLU A 75 -9.19 20.83 -14.84
N ALA A 76 -9.73 20.03 -15.76
CA ALA A 76 -9.32 20.10 -17.15
C ALA A 76 -9.70 21.49 -17.67
N VAL A 77 -8.70 22.35 -17.84
CA VAL A 77 -8.88 23.67 -18.45
C VAL A 77 -9.46 23.45 -19.84
N SER A 78 -10.73 23.79 -20.02
CA SER A 78 -11.34 23.82 -21.34
C SER A 78 -10.64 24.91 -22.15
N LYS A 79 -10.19 24.53 -23.35
CA LYS A 79 -9.62 25.43 -24.35
C LYS A 79 -10.54 26.62 -24.66
#